data_AF-A0A7C3W6M9-F1
#
_entry.id   AF-A0A7C3W6M9-F1
#
_cell.length_a   1.000
_cell.length_b   1.000
_cell.length_c   1.000
_cell.angle_alpha   90.00
_cell.angle_beta   90.00
_cell.angle_gamma   90.00
#
_symmetry.space_group_name_H-M   'P 1'
#
loop_
_entity.id
_entity.type
_entity.pdbx_description
1 polymer ?
#
loop_
_entity_poly.entity_id
_entity_poly.type
_entity_poly.pdbx_seq_one_letter_code
_entity_poly.pdbx_strand_id
1 'polypeptide(L)'
;DARIADLAGKAAFVPQHFAAPATWPSLPREQAIARDRIIDLTARLDSGGRLTWDVPEGPWTILRLGHTPTGKENHPAPLAGRGLESDKLSKTATEAMFAGLMGKLVGDSKPLAGKTLVATHIDSWETGSQNWTPRFRQEFQRLRGYDPLPFLPVMTGRLIDTLEISERFLWDVRQTVSDLLVENYAGHFRRLAQQHGLRLSIEAYDGAPGDEMTYAGQADEPMAEFWSWGNTTAYSCTEMASAAHTYGKGILGAEAFTATDGEKWLQHPASIKGLGDWAFCEGINRFVFHRYALQPWRDYAPGMSMGPWGLHYERTQTWWEFSGAWHQYLARCQFLLRQGLFVADICFLQPEGAPRRFSPTLPDRLGNTPERPRHNFDGCTPEVVLTRMKVKDGRLVLPDGMSYALLVLPQVDTMTPALLRRISELVRAGATVLGPPPSKSPSLADYPHCDVEVRQLAERLWGPEALDRPVQAKVEGAPGDAAQPKSAEPFPGRPYGKGRVIWTDSFRSPQLRAEEQSPLRRAQWIWHREGNPAIAAPVGKRFFRRLLVLEP
;
A
#
# COMPACT_ATOMS: atom_id res chain seq x y z
N ASP A 1 -33.17 -14.03 4.58
CA ASP A 1 -31.80 -14.24 5.10
C ASP A 1 -31.01 -12.95 5.11
N ALA A 2 -30.25 -12.69 6.18
CA ALA A 2 -29.22 -11.65 6.11
C ALA A 2 -28.16 -12.00 5.06
N ARG A 3 -27.58 -10.97 4.46
CA ARG A 3 -26.42 -11.07 3.58
C ARG A 3 -25.36 -10.11 4.06
N ILE A 4 -24.10 -10.50 3.89
CA ILE A 4 -22.95 -9.66 4.19
C ILE A 4 -22.94 -8.47 3.21
N ALA A 5 -22.97 -7.26 3.73
CA ALA A 5 -22.85 -6.04 2.94
C ALA A 5 -21.45 -5.94 2.32
N ASP A 6 -21.34 -5.37 1.11
CA ASP A 6 -20.08 -5.20 0.36
C ASP A 6 -19.29 -6.50 0.14
N LEU A 7 -20.02 -7.62 0.00
CA LEU A 7 -19.43 -8.94 -0.19
C LEU A 7 -18.41 -8.97 -1.35
N ALA A 8 -18.69 -8.26 -2.44
CA ALA A 8 -17.83 -8.26 -3.63
C ALA A 8 -16.38 -7.94 -3.27
N GLY A 9 -16.13 -6.89 -2.49
CA GLY A 9 -14.76 -6.59 -2.06
C GLY A 9 -14.32 -7.40 -0.85
N LYS A 10 -15.21 -7.71 0.11
CA LYS A 10 -14.82 -8.48 1.32
C LYS A 10 -14.38 -9.90 0.99
N ALA A 11 -15.00 -10.52 -0.02
CA ALA A 11 -14.60 -11.81 -0.57
C ALA A 11 -13.57 -11.69 -1.72
N ALA A 12 -12.98 -10.51 -1.95
CA ALA A 12 -11.95 -10.24 -2.95
C ALA A 12 -12.34 -10.58 -4.41
N PHE A 13 -13.62 -10.45 -4.78
CA PHE A 13 -14.03 -10.45 -6.18
C PHE A 13 -13.60 -9.16 -6.90
N VAL A 14 -13.54 -8.05 -6.16
CA VAL A 14 -13.01 -6.76 -6.61
C VAL A 14 -12.05 -6.21 -5.55
N PRO A 15 -11.04 -5.41 -5.92
CA PRO A 15 -10.25 -4.70 -4.94
C PRO A 15 -11.10 -3.58 -4.32
N GLN A 16 -11.20 -3.57 -2.99
CA GLN A 16 -11.96 -2.55 -2.25
C GLN A 16 -11.36 -2.41 -0.85
N HIS A 17 -11.16 -1.17 -0.39
CA HIS A 17 -10.68 -0.91 0.96
C HIS A 17 -11.80 -0.97 1.99
N PHE A 18 -11.50 -1.56 3.15
CA PHE A 18 -12.43 -1.66 4.27
C PHE A 18 -11.81 -1.18 5.57
N ALA A 19 -12.65 -0.57 6.40
CA ALA A 19 -12.38 -0.51 7.83
C ALA A 19 -12.56 -1.92 8.44
N ALA A 20 -11.77 -2.22 9.47
CA ALA A 20 -11.94 -3.41 10.30
C ALA A 20 -12.47 -2.94 11.66
N PRO A 21 -13.79 -2.85 11.86
CA PRO A 21 -14.34 -2.41 13.13
C PRO A 21 -14.20 -3.52 14.19
N ALA A 22 -14.01 -3.13 15.45
CA ALA A 22 -14.02 -4.07 16.57
C ALA A 22 -15.45 -4.45 17.03
N THR A 23 -16.46 -3.67 16.63
CA THR A 23 -17.85 -3.85 17.05
C THR A 23 -18.73 -4.14 15.86
N TRP A 24 -19.58 -5.15 15.99
CA TRP A 24 -20.48 -5.62 14.94
C TRP A 24 -21.93 -5.62 15.44
N PRO A 25 -22.91 -5.30 14.57
CA PRO A 25 -24.31 -5.44 14.91
C PRO A 25 -24.65 -6.88 15.34
N SER A 26 -25.37 -7.02 16.45
CA SER A 26 -25.97 -8.30 16.81
C SER A 26 -27.15 -8.58 15.89
N LEU A 27 -27.10 -9.69 15.17
CA LEU A 27 -28.18 -10.16 14.32
C LEU A 27 -28.92 -11.32 14.98
N PRO A 28 -30.23 -11.51 14.72
CA PRO A 28 -30.96 -12.67 15.21
C PRO A 28 -30.31 -14.00 14.77
N ARG A 29 -30.26 -14.98 15.67
CA ARG A 29 -29.52 -16.25 15.49
C ARG A 29 -29.99 -17.04 14.28
N GLU A 30 -31.27 -16.96 13.94
CA GLU A 30 -31.90 -17.58 12.78
C GLU A 30 -31.39 -17.03 11.44
N GLN A 31 -30.70 -15.89 11.43
CA GLN A 31 -30.10 -15.32 10.22
C GLN A 31 -28.70 -15.88 9.93
N ALA A 32 -28.11 -16.65 10.85
CA ALA A 32 -26.81 -17.28 10.70
C ALA A 32 -26.92 -18.81 10.69
N ILE A 33 -26.06 -19.45 9.88
CA ILE A 33 -25.93 -20.90 9.81
C ILE A 33 -24.97 -21.31 10.92
N ALA A 34 -25.43 -22.15 11.85
CA ALA A 34 -24.56 -22.74 12.86
C ALA A 34 -23.57 -23.70 12.18
N ARG A 35 -22.27 -23.53 12.45
CA ARG A 35 -21.20 -24.30 11.76
C ARG A 35 -21.33 -25.82 11.91
N ASP A 36 -21.87 -26.28 13.03
CA ASP A 36 -22.09 -27.70 13.36
C ASP A 36 -23.21 -28.36 12.53
N ARG A 37 -24.02 -27.56 11.84
CA ARG A 37 -25.06 -28.04 10.91
C ARG A 37 -24.58 -28.15 9.46
N ILE A 38 -23.32 -27.78 9.18
CA ILE A 38 -22.73 -27.87 7.84
C ILE A 38 -22.17 -29.27 7.63
N ILE A 39 -22.60 -29.92 6.55
CA ILE A 39 -22.12 -31.25 6.15
C ILE A 39 -21.25 -31.10 4.90
N ASP A 40 -19.99 -31.54 4.98
CA ASP A 40 -19.12 -31.63 3.82
C ASP A 40 -19.51 -32.85 2.96
N LEU A 41 -20.00 -32.59 1.76
CA LEU A 41 -20.41 -33.59 0.78
C LEU A 41 -19.38 -33.78 -0.34
N THR A 42 -18.19 -33.19 -0.24
CA THR A 42 -17.18 -33.19 -1.32
C THR A 42 -16.85 -34.60 -1.80
N ALA A 43 -16.65 -35.56 -0.88
CA ALA A 43 -16.34 -36.95 -1.22
C ALA A 43 -17.53 -37.74 -1.82
N ARG A 44 -18.75 -37.17 -1.80
CA ARG A 44 -19.98 -37.79 -2.29
C ARG A 44 -20.38 -37.34 -3.69
N LEU A 45 -19.67 -36.36 -4.26
CA LEU A 45 -19.83 -35.90 -5.63
C LEU A 45 -18.83 -36.63 -6.52
N ASP A 46 -19.31 -37.42 -7.47
CA ASP A 46 -18.43 -38.13 -8.40
C ASP A 46 -17.93 -37.23 -9.55
N SER A 47 -16.98 -37.74 -10.34
CA SER A 47 -16.41 -37.04 -11.49
C SER A 47 -17.41 -36.78 -12.62
N GLY A 48 -18.54 -37.50 -12.65
CA GLY A 48 -19.65 -37.27 -13.57
C GLY A 48 -20.60 -36.15 -13.11
N GLY A 49 -20.39 -35.59 -11.91
CA GLY A 49 -21.23 -34.56 -11.32
C GLY A 49 -22.47 -35.10 -10.61
N ARG A 50 -22.56 -36.41 -10.36
CA ARG A 50 -23.66 -37.02 -9.60
C ARG A 50 -23.35 -37.00 -8.11
N LEU A 51 -24.25 -36.43 -7.32
CA LEU A 51 -24.19 -36.46 -5.86
C LEU A 51 -25.01 -37.64 -5.32
N THR A 52 -24.38 -38.51 -4.53
CA THR A 52 -25.08 -39.61 -3.83
C THR A 52 -24.99 -39.40 -2.32
N TRP A 53 -26.11 -39.04 -1.70
CA TRP A 53 -26.15 -38.67 -0.28
C TRP A 53 -27.46 -39.15 0.37
N ASP A 54 -27.36 -39.87 1.49
CA ASP A 54 -28.49 -40.18 2.36
C ASP A 54 -28.87 -38.92 3.15
N VAL A 55 -29.87 -38.20 2.64
CA VAL A 55 -30.28 -36.88 3.14
C VAL A 55 -31.08 -37.05 4.44
N PRO A 56 -30.65 -36.45 5.57
CA PRO A 56 -31.46 -36.43 6.78
C PRO A 56 -32.77 -35.66 6.57
N GLU A 57 -33.80 -35.98 7.36
CA GLU A 57 -35.09 -35.29 7.27
C GLU A 57 -34.96 -33.76 7.47
N GLY A 58 -35.73 -33.00 6.70
CA GLY A 58 -35.79 -31.55 6.75
C GLY A 58 -35.33 -30.85 5.45
N PRO A 59 -35.50 -29.53 5.37
CA PRO A 59 -35.06 -28.75 4.21
C PRO A 59 -33.54 -28.57 4.23
N TRP A 60 -32.89 -28.87 3.10
CA TRP A 60 -31.46 -28.70 2.90
C TRP A 60 -31.15 -27.77 1.72
N THR A 61 -30.10 -26.98 1.85
CA THR A 61 -29.49 -26.24 0.73
C THR A 61 -28.16 -26.90 0.39
N ILE A 62 -28.02 -27.39 -0.84
CA ILE A 62 -26.75 -27.91 -1.34
C ILE A 62 -25.97 -26.76 -1.99
N LEU A 63 -24.79 -26.45 -1.46
CA LEU A 63 -23.90 -25.43 -2.02
C LEU A 63 -22.74 -26.10 -2.76
N ARG A 64 -22.77 -26.09 -4.10
CA ARG A 64 -21.67 -26.55 -4.94
C ARG A 64 -20.72 -25.39 -5.23
N LEU A 65 -19.54 -25.43 -4.66
CA LEU A 65 -18.50 -24.43 -4.87
C LEU A 65 -17.48 -24.94 -5.90
N GLY A 66 -17.00 -24.04 -6.74
CA GLY A 66 -15.96 -24.28 -7.73
C GLY A 66 -15.24 -22.98 -8.06
N HIS A 67 -14.28 -23.03 -8.97
CA HIS A 67 -13.55 -21.85 -9.44
C HIS A 67 -13.36 -21.92 -10.95
N THR A 68 -13.19 -20.76 -11.57
CA THR A 68 -12.97 -20.57 -13.02
C THR A 68 -12.03 -19.37 -13.22
N PRO A 69 -11.31 -19.25 -14.35
CA PRO A 69 -10.51 -18.05 -14.62
C PRO A 69 -11.34 -16.76 -14.56
N THR A 70 -10.73 -15.66 -14.15
CA THR A 70 -11.38 -14.33 -14.10
C THR A 70 -11.70 -13.77 -15.49
N GLY A 71 -11.09 -14.35 -16.53
CA GLY A 71 -11.21 -13.88 -17.92
C GLY A 71 -10.38 -12.64 -18.23
N LYS A 72 -9.49 -12.23 -17.32
CA LYS A 72 -8.58 -11.09 -17.54
C LYS A 72 -7.42 -11.50 -18.44
N GLU A 73 -7.06 -10.59 -19.33
CA GLU A 73 -5.98 -10.74 -20.31
C GLU A 73 -5.00 -9.58 -20.18
N ASN A 74 -3.75 -9.82 -20.58
CA ASN A 74 -2.74 -8.77 -20.64
C ASN A 74 -3.10 -7.74 -21.72
N HIS A 75 -2.87 -6.48 -21.42
CA HIS A 75 -3.17 -5.37 -22.33
C HIS A 75 -2.25 -4.16 -22.07
N PRO A 76 -2.03 -3.30 -23.07
CA PRO A 76 -2.27 -3.55 -24.50
C PRO A 76 -1.23 -4.52 -25.07
N ALA A 77 -1.66 -5.52 -25.86
CA ALA A 77 -0.75 -6.47 -26.51
C ALA A 77 -1.19 -6.79 -27.95
N PRO A 78 -0.24 -7.01 -28.88
CA PRO A 78 -0.57 -7.56 -30.19
C PRO A 78 -1.15 -8.98 -30.05
N LEU A 79 -1.93 -9.43 -31.04
CA LEU A 79 -2.61 -10.74 -31.00
C LEU A 79 -1.65 -11.91 -30.66
N ALA A 80 -0.42 -11.88 -31.18
CA ALA A 80 0.56 -12.94 -30.95
C ALA A 80 1.10 -13.00 -29.49
N GLY A 81 0.97 -11.91 -28.73
CA GLY A 81 1.41 -11.81 -27.33
C GLY A 81 0.27 -11.64 -26.33
N ARG A 82 -0.99 -11.77 -26.78
CA ARG A 82 -2.17 -11.64 -25.94
C ARG A 82 -2.61 -12.99 -25.39
N GLY A 83 -2.99 -13.04 -24.13
CA GLY A 83 -3.51 -14.23 -23.47
C GLY A 83 -4.03 -13.93 -22.06
N LEU A 84 -4.51 -14.97 -21.39
CA LEU A 84 -4.99 -14.86 -20.01
C LEU A 84 -3.86 -14.45 -19.06
N GLU A 85 -4.20 -13.60 -18.11
CA GLU A 85 -3.34 -13.26 -16.99
C GLU A 85 -2.98 -14.51 -16.18
N SER A 86 -1.72 -14.56 -15.72
CA SER A 86 -1.26 -15.65 -14.87
C SER A 86 -1.97 -15.63 -13.50
N ASP A 87 -2.17 -16.81 -12.90
CA ASP A 87 -2.62 -16.91 -11.50
C ASP A 87 -1.52 -16.38 -10.57
N LYS A 88 -1.73 -15.18 -10.02
CA LYS A 88 -0.75 -14.47 -9.19
C LYS A 88 -0.63 -15.05 -7.78
N LEU A 89 -1.55 -15.94 -7.36
CA LEU A 89 -1.42 -16.65 -6.08
C LEU A 89 -0.63 -17.96 -6.23
N SER A 90 -0.27 -18.36 -7.45
CA SER A 90 0.40 -19.62 -7.75
C SER A 90 1.85 -19.41 -8.17
N LYS A 91 2.76 -20.08 -7.44
CA LYS A 91 4.19 -20.08 -7.76
C LYS A 91 4.45 -20.67 -9.15
N THR A 92 3.82 -21.80 -9.47
CA THR A 92 3.97 -22.49 -10.76
C THR A 92 3.45 -21.66 -11.93
N ALA A 93 2.37 -20.90 -11.73
CA ALA A 93 1.87 -20.00 -12.77
C ALA A 93 2.83 -18.81 -13.00
N THR A 94 3.48 -18.33 -11.94
CA THR A 94 4.52 -17.28 -12.03
C THR A 94 5.75 -17.79 -12.80
N GLU A 95 6.20 -19.02 -12.53
CA GLU A 95 7.28 -19.66 -13.29
C GLU A 95 6.94 -19.78 -14.79
N ALA A 96 5.72 -20.21 -15.11
CA ALA A 96 5.24 -20.32 -16.48
C ALA A 96 5.20 -18.96 -17.20
N MET A 97 4.71 -17.90 -16.53
CA MET A 97 4.68 -16.55 -17.08
C MET A 97 6.10 -16.03 -17.34
N PHE A 98 6.99 -16.16 -16.37
CA PHE A 98 8.38 -15.73 -16.52
C PHE A 98 9.06 -16.46 -17.69
N ALA A 99 8.93 -17.79 -17.76
CA ALA A 99 9.50 -18.59 -18.84
C ALA A 99 8.92 -18.22 -20.22
N GLY A 100 7.63 -17.87 -20.27
CA GLY A 100 6.91 -17.52 -21.49
C GLY A 100 7.36 -16.22 -22.16
N LEU A 101 7.89 -15.26 -21.37
CA LEU A 101 8.36 -13.94 -21.82
C LEU A 101 9.83 -13.70 -21.50
N MET A 102 10.15 -13.45 -20.21
CA MET A 102 11.50 -13.07 -19.80
C MET A 102 12.52 -14.18 -20.03
N GLY A 103 12.14 -15.45 -19.83
CA GLY A 103 13.00 -16.60 -20.12
C GLY A 103 13.41 -16.66 -21.59
N LYS A 104 12.51 -16.34 -22.52
CA LYS A 104 12.82 -16.27 -23.95
C LYS A 104 13.74 -15.09 -24.27
N LEU A 105 13.45 -13.90 -23.73
CA LEU A 105 14.30 -12.72 -23.94
C LEU A 105 15.73 -12.92 -23.39
N VAL A 106 15.86 -13.61 -22.25
CA VAL A 106 17.15 -14.02 -21.71
C VAL A 106 17.87 -14.99 -22.66
N GLY A 107 17.15 -16.01 -23.17
CA GLY A 107 17.67 -16.95 -24.15
C GLY A 107 18.18 -16.27 -25.42
N ASP A 108 17.42 -15.31 -25.95
CA ASP A 108 17.78 -14.55 -27.16
C ASP A 108 18.94 -13.58 -26.93
N SER A 109 19.03 -12.99 -25.73
CA SER A 109 20.09 -12.04 -25.35
C SER A 109 21.46 -12.72 -25.14
N LYS A 110 21.49 -14.04 -24.91
CA LYS A 110 22.72 -14.84 -24.72
C LYS A 110 23.70 -14.18 -23.71
N PRO A 111 24.99 -13.85 -23.99
CA PRO A 111 25.88 -13.33 -22.95
C PRO A 111 25.57 -11.89 -22.54
N LEU A 112 24.55 -11.26 -23.15
CA LEU A 112 24.10 -9.89 -22.85
C LEU A 112 23.04 -9.84 -21.74
N ALA A 113 22.45 -10.98 -21.37
CA ALA A 113 21.62 -11.07 -20.17
C ALA A 113 22.46 -10.73 -18.92
N GLY A 114 21.94 -9.86 -18.06
CA GLY A 114 22.64 -9.29 -16.91
C GLY A 114 23.67 -8.19 -17.27
N LYS A 115 23.85 -7.83 -18.55
CA LYS A 115 24.79 -6.78 -19.00
C LYS A 115 24.11 -5.64 -19.74
N THR A 116 23.25 -5.98 -20.71
CA THR A 116 22.46 -5.03 -21.50
C THR A 116 20.99 -5.17 -21.18
N LEU A 117 20.48 -6.41 -21.15
CA LEU A 117 19.22 -6.72 -20.49
C LEU A 117 19.53 -6.87 -19.00
N VAL A 118 19.30 -5.83 -18.21
CA VAL A 118 19.74 -5.75 -16.80
C VAL A 118 18.59 -5.73 -15.79
N ALA A 119 17.37 -5.62 -16.28
CA ALA A 119 16.19 -5.57 -15.45
C ALA A 119 14.97 -6.14 -16.19
N THR A 120 14.00 -6.57 -15.40
CA THR A 120 12.62 -6.82 -15.82
C THR A 120 11.71 -5.87 -15.03
N HIS A 121 10.55 -5.60 -15.58
CA HIS A 121 9.60 -4.64 -15.06
C HIS A 121 8.22 -5.28 -14.95
N ILE A 122 7.59 -5.11 -13.79
CA ILE A 122 6.15 -5.33 -13.60
C ILE A 122 5.53 -3.94 -13.49
N ASP A 123 4.71 -3.60 -14.48
CA ASP A 123 3.95 -2.35 -14.58
C ASP A 123 2.85 -2.29 -13.49
N SER A 124 2.12 -1.18 -13.44
CA SER A 124 1.01 -0.95 -12.52
C SER A 124 -0.14 -1.96 -12.70
N TRP A 125 -0.91 -2.20 -11.63
CA TRP A 125 -1.81 -3.36 -11.58
C TRP A 125 -3.18 -3.09 -12.19
N GLU A 126 -3.44 -3.64 -13.38
CA GLU A 126 -4.72 -3.41 -14.09
C GLU A 126 -5.55 -4.70 -14.32
N THR A 127 -5.21 -5.75 -13.57
CA THR A 127 -5.74 -7.11 -13.83
C THR A 127 -6.92 -7.49 -12.93
N GLY A 128 -7.46 -6.54 -12.15
CA GLY A 128 -8.56 -6.77 -11.22
C GLY A 128 -8.11 -7.55 -9.97
N SER A 129 -9.00 -8.38 -9.43
CA SER A 129 -8.75 -9.17 -8.22
C SER A 129 -8.83 -10.68 -8.48
N GLN A 130 -8.27 -11.46 -7.57
CA GLN A 130 -8.41 -12.92 -7.51
C GLN A 130 -8.47 -13.39 -6.06
N ASN A 131 -9.29 -14.39 -5.79
CA ASN A 131 -9.57 -14.87 -4.43
C ASN A 131 -9.43 -16.40 -4.27
N TRP A 132 -8.92 -17.08 -5.29
CA TRP A 132 -8.74 -18.52 -5.27
C TRP A 132 -7.58 -18.98 -6.16
N THR A 133 -6.96 -20.09 -5.77
CA THR A 133 -5.98 -20.86 -6.53
C THR A 133 -6.14 -22.34 -6.11
N PRO A 134 -5.76 -23.36 -6.92
CA PRO A 134 -5.99 -24.76 -6.56
C PRO A 134 -5.45 -25.16 -5.18
N ARG A 135 -4.37 -24.52 -4.72
CA ARG A 135 -3.77 -24.79 -3.39
C ARG A 135 -4.26 -23.85 -2.27
N PHE A 136 -5.27 -23.01 -2.52
CA PHE A 136 -5.69 -21.95 -1.59
C PHE A 136 -6.02 -22.48 -0.20
N ARG A 137 -6.77 -23.60 -0.08
CA ARG A 137 -7.09 -24.19 1.24
C ARG A 137 -5.83 -24.56 2.04
N GLN A 138 -4.86 -25.19 1.39
CA GLN A 138 -3.61 -25.60 2.02
C GLN A 138 -2.79 -24.39 2.47
N GLU A 139 -2.68 -23.39 1.61
CA GLU A 139 -1.98 -22.15 1.92
C GLU A 139 -2.68 -21.34 3.01
N PHE A 140 -4.00 -21.28 2.99
CA PHE A 140 -4.81 -20.64 4.03
C PHE A 140 -4.58 -21.32 5.38
N GLN A 141 -4.60 -22.66 5.44
CA GLN A 141 -4.31 -23.39 6.67
C GLN A 141 -2.89 -23.12 7.18
N ARG A 142 -1.90 -23.07 6.28
CA ARG A 142 -0.50 -22.75 6.61
C ARG A 142 -0.36 -21.33 7.19
N LEU A 143 -1.04 -20.36 6.60
CA LEU A 143 -0.89 -18.94 6.92
C LEU A 143 -1.78 -18.48 8.08
N ARG A 144 -3.00 -19.01 8.19
CA ARG A 144 -4.04 -18.58 9.14
C ARG A 144 -4.25 -19.56 10.29
N GLY A 145 -3.81 -20.82 10.16
CA GLY A 145 -3.82 -21.81 11.25
C GLY A 145 -5.14 -22.55 11.45
N TYR A 146 -6.13 -22.40 10.56
CA TYR A 146 -7.41 -23.13 10.63
C TYR A 146 -7.94 -23.45 9.23
N ASP A 147 -8.88 -24.41 9.16
CA ASP A 147 -9.48 -24.84 7.90
C ASP A 147 -10.56 -23.86 7.41
N PRO A 148 -10.46 -23.29 6.19
CA PRO A 148 -11.46 -22.39 5.66
C PRO A 148 -12.74 -23.11 5.23
N LEU A 149 -12.74 -24.44 5.08
CA LEU A 149 -13.84 -25.20 4.49
C LEU A 149 -15.22 -24.94 5.16
N PRO A 150 -15.35 -24.96 6.51
CA PRO A 150 -16.63 -24.67 7.16
C PRO A 150 -17.14 -23.24 6.94
N PHE A 151 -16.27 -22.33 6.51
CA PHE A 151 -16.57 -20.91 6.31
C PHE A 151 -16.73 -20.53 4.84
N LEU A 152 -16.47 -21.43 3.88
CA LEU A 152 -16.65 -21.10 2.46
C LEU A 152 -18.07 -20.60 2.07
N PRO A 153 -19.18 -20.99 2.74
CA PRO A 153 -20.47 -20.36 2.47
C PRO A 153 -20.47 -18.83 2.67
N VAL A 154 -19.58 -18.30 3.50
CA VAL A 154 -19.40 -16.85 3.72
C VAL A 154 -19.01 -16.13 2.44
N MET A 155 -18.24 -16.77 1.55
CA MET A 155 -17.87 -16.23 0.23
C MET A 155 -19.08 -15.99 -0.68
N THR A 156 -20.26 -16.53 -0.32
CA THR A 156 -21.53 -16.35 -1.03
C THR A 156 -22.49 -15.38 -0.31
N GLY A 157 -22.00 -14.73 0.75
CA GLY A 157 -22.76 -13.76 1.55
C GLY A 157 -23.59 -14.38 2.67
N ARG A 158 -23.49 -15.69 2.90
CA ARG A 158 -24.17 -16.38 4.01
C ARG A 158 -23.40 -16.18 5.31
N LEU A 159 -24.11 -16.00 6.42
CA LEU A 159 -23.47 -15.82 7.72
C LEU A 159 -23.22 -17.19 8.35
N ILE A 160 -22.00 -17.42 8.84
CA ILE A 160 -21.65 -18.58 9.66
C ILE A 160 -21.49 -18.11 11.10
N ASP A 161 -22.27 -18.70 12.00
CA ASP A 161 -22.44 -18.40 13.42
C ASP A 161 -22.84 -16.96 13.77
N THR A 162 -21.99 -15.98 13.47
CA THR A 162 -22.25 -14.55 13.70
C THR A 162 -21.68 -13.71 12.56
N LEU A 163 -22.15 -12.46 12.46
CA LEU A 163 -21.59 -11.50 11.52
C LEU A 163 -20.09 -11.27 11.78
N GLU A 164 -19.69 -11.10 13.05
CA GLU A 164 -18.29 -10.90 13.43
C GLU A 164 -17.39 -12.08 12.98
N ILE A 165 -17.80 -13.32 13.23
CA ILE A 165 -17.06 -14.51 12.80
C ILE A 165 -16.90 -14.55 11.27
N SER A 166 -17.98 -14.24 10.55
CA SER A 166 -17.99 -14.24 9.09
C SER A 166 -17.09 -13.14 8.51
N GLU A 167 -17.11 -11.94 9.08
CA GLU A 167 -16.30 -10.80 8.66
C GLU A 167 -14.81 -11.01 8.94
N ARG A 168 -14.47 -11.60 10.08
CA ARG A 168 -13.10 -12.02 10.42
C ARG A 168 -12.56 -13.08 9.46
N PHE A 169 -13.39 -14.06 9.08
CA PHE A 169 -13.02 -15.03 8.04
C PHE A 169 -12.72 -14.34 6.70
N LEU A 170 -13.57 -13.40 6.27
CA LEU A 170 -13.33 -12.65 5.03
C LEU A 170 -12.06 -11.79 5.12
N TRP A 171 -11.74 -11.24 6.29
CA TRP A 171 -10.46 -10.56 6.53
C TRP A 171 -9.27 -11.51 6.32
N ASP A 172 -9.33 -12.73 6.88
CA ASP A 172 -8.28 -13.74 6.70
C ASP A 172 -8.15 -14.23 5.25
N VAL A 173 -9.25 -14.28 4.49
CA VAL A 173 -9.22 -14.58 3.04
C VAL A 173 -8.42 -13.52 2.30
N ARG A 174 -8.72 -12.23 2.53
CA ARG A 174 -8.00 -11.12 1.88
C ARG A 174 -6.54 -11.08 2.29
N GLN A 175 -6.24 -11.33 3.57
CA GLN A 175 -4.85 -11.40 4.02
C GLN A 175 -4.09 -12.55 3.35
N THR A 176 -4.72 -13.72 3.20
CA THR A 176 -4.14 -14.86 2.48
C THR A 176 -3.87 -14.55 1.01
N VAL A 177 -4.78 -13.84 0.33
CA VAL A 177 -4.57 -13.35 -1.04
C VAL A 177 -3.35 -12.44 -1.12
N SER A 178 -3.24 -11.46 -0.21
CA SER A 178 -2.09 -10.55 -0.15
C SER A 178 -0.77 -11.30 0.08
N ASP A 179 -0.72 -12.20 1.06
CA ASP A 179 0.49 -12.95 1.40
C ASP A 179 0.97 -13.80 0.21
N LEU A 180 0.05 -14.46 -0.49
CA LEU A 180 0.37 -15.30 -1.65
C LEU A 180 0.81 -14.46 -2.86
N LEU A 181 0.22 -13.29 -3.09
CA LEU A 181 0.66 -12.37 -4.14
C LEU A 181 2.11 -11.92 -3.89
N VAL A 182 2.44 -11.58 -2.64
CA VAL A 182 3.80 -11.18 -2.23
C VAL A 182 4.78 -12.35 -2.36
N GLU A 183 4.44 -13.54 -1.85
CA GLU A 183 5.34 -14.70 -1.79
C GLU A 183 5.54 -15.36 -3.15
N ASN A 184 4.43 -15.67 -3.84
CA ASN A 184 4.39 -16.52 -5.03
C ASN A 184 4.53 -15.74 -6.33
N TYR A 185 4.10 -14.46 -6.36
CA TYR A 185 4.27 -13.62 -7.54
C TYR A 185 5.49 -12.71 -7.41
N ALA A 186 5.41 -11.55 -6.77
CA ALA A 186 6.55 -10.59 -6.81
C ALA A 186 7.84 -11.14 -6.21
N GLY A 187 7.78 -11.74 -5.02
CA GLY A 187 8.95 -12.31 -4.37
C GLY A 187 9.58 -13.44 -5.18
N HIS A 188 8.77 -14.27 -5.84
CA HIS A 188 9.28 -15.34 -6.69
C HIS A 188 9.80 -14.84 -8.03
N PHE A 189 9.10 -13.89 -8.66
CA PHE A 189 9.49 -13.28 -9.91
C PHE A 189 10.85 -12.58 -9.79
N ARG A 190 11.10 -11.89 -8.66
CA ARG A 190 12.44 -11.36 -8.34
C ARG A 190 13.49 -12.46 -8.32
N ARG A 191 13.23 -13.59 -7.63
CA ARG A 191 14.18 -14.72 -7.57
C ARG A 191 14.50 -15.28 -8.95
N LEU A 192 13.49 -15.42 -9.83
CA LEU A 192 13.67 -15.87 -11.20
C LEU A 192 14.49 -14.86 -12.03
N ALA A 193 14.20 -13.57 -11.91
CA ALA A 193 14.96 -12.51 -12.56
C ALA A 193 16.45 -12.52 -12.15
N GLN A 194 16.72 -12.64 -10.84
CA GLN A 194 18.06 -12.62 -10.27
C GLN A 194 18.92 -13.82 -10.71
N GLN A 195 18.31 -14.99 -10.98
CA GLN A 195 19.03 -16.15 -11.55
C GLN A 195 19.68 -15.85 -12.91
N HIS A 196 19.20 -14.82 -13.60
CA HIS A 196 19.72 -14.36 -14.89
C HIS A 196 20.46 -13.02 -14.80
N GLY A 197 20.82 -12.57 -13.59
CA GLY A 197 21.49 -11.29 -13.36
C GLY A 197 20.59 -10.08 -13.61
N LEU A 198 19.26 -10.26 -13.64
CA LEU A 198 18.30 -9.19 -13.83
C LEU A 198 17.79 -8.67 -12.48
N ARG A 199 17.62 -7.35 -12.40
CA ARG A 199 16.89 -6.70 -11.30
C ARG A 199 15.39 -6.69 -11.60
N LEU A 200 14.55 -6.66 -10.58
CA LEU A 200 13.11 -6.44 -10.71
C LEU A 200 12.74 -5.00 -10.30
N SER A 201 12.05 -4.29 -11.20
CA SER A 201 11.32 -3.06 -10.86
C SER A 201 9.82 -3.32 -10.86
N ILE A 202 9.09 -2.69 -9.95
CA ILE A 202 7.63 -2.85 -9.82
C ILE A 202 6.96 -1.50 -9.58
N GLU A 203 5.96 -1.17 -10.39
CA GLU A 203 4.95 -0.16 -10.06
C GLU A 203 3.90 -0.77 -9.15
N ALA A 204 4.09 -0.61 -7.84
CA ALA A 204 3.37 -1.36 -6.84
C ALA A 204 2.13 -0.63 -6.31
N TYR A 205 1.54 0.25 -7.12
CA TYR A 205 0.34 1.02 -6.81
C TYR A 205 -0.83 0.61 -7.74
N ASP A 206 -1.98 1.26 -7.56
CA ASP A 206 -3.21 1.10 -8.36
C ASP A 206 -3.99 -0.21 -8.13
N GLY A 207 -4.14 -0.59 -6.86
CA GLY A 207 -5.30 -1.39 -6.47
C GLY A 207 -5.13 -2.90 -6.65
N ALA A 208 -3.89 -3.39 -6.59
CA ALA A 208 -3.63 -4.81 -6.36
C ALA A 208 -4.42 -5.31 -5.13
N PRO A 209 -4.91 -6.57 -5.12
CA PRO A 209 -5.71 -7.11 -4.01
C PRO A 209 -4.83 -7.50 -2.79
N GLY A 210 -3.84 -6.67 -2.47
CA GLY A 210 -2.85 -6.87 -1.42
C GLY A 210 -2.37 -5.56 -0.81
N ASP A 211 -1.26 -5.65 -0.08
CA ASP A 211 -0.59 -4.52 0.54
C ASP A 211 0.45 -3.92 -0.41
N GLU A 212 0.18 -2.72 -0.93
CA GLU A 212 0.96 -2.05 -1.99
C GLU A 212 2.44 -1.86 -1.58
N MET A 213 2.70 -1.40 -0.35
CA MET A 213 4.06 -1.21 0.15
C MET A 213 4.82 -2.53 0.37
N THR A 214 4.14 -3.57 0.86
CA THR A 214 4.75 -4.90 1.04
C THR A 214 5.10 -5.54 -0.30
N TYR A 215 4.21 -5.37 -1.28
CA TYR A 215 4.44 -5.77 -2.67
C TYR A 215 5.64 -5.03 -3.27
N ALA A 216 5.72 -3.71 -3.09
CA ALA A 216 6.86 -2.88 -3.48
C ALA A 216 8.18 -3.35 -2.85
N GLY A 217 8.16 -3.76 -1.58
CA GLY A 217 9.33 -4.27 -0.85
C GLY A 217 9.97 -5.52 -1.50
N GLN A 218 9.21 -6.25 -2.31
CA GLN A 218 9.72 -7.39 -3.09
C GLN A 218 10.48 -6.98 -4.35
N ALA A 219 10.44 -5.73 -4.80
CA ALA A 219 11.26 -5.24 -5.90
C ALA A 219 12.73 -5.05 -5.49
N ASP A 220 13.64 -5.04 -6.46
CA ASP A 220 14.96 -4.41 -6.28
C ASP A 220 14.84 -2.90 -6.39
N GLU A 221 13.90 -2.43 -7.22
CA GLU A 221 13.67 -1.02 -7.52
C GLU A 221 12.15 -0.73 -7.53
N PRO A 222 11.55 -0.37 -6.38
CA PRO A 222 10.19 0.14 -6.35
C PRO A 222 10.03 1.33 -7.30
N MET A 223 8.86 1.48 -7.89
CA MET A 223 8.56 2.53 -8.86
C MET A 223 7.19 3.15 -8.58
N ALA A 224 7.15 4.48 -8.67
CA ALA A 224 5.94 5.30 -8.59
C ALA A 224 5.54 5.80 -9.99
N GLU A 225 4.56 6.68 -10.05
CA GLU A 225 4.22 7.42 -11.27
C GLU A 225 3.74 8.83 -10.96
N PHE A 226 4.02 9.75 -11.89
CA PHE A 226 3.41 11.05 -11.89
C PHE A 226 3.18 11.59 -13.30
N TRP A 227 2.00 12.17 -13.49
CA TRP A 227 1.57 12.73 -14.76
C TRP A 227 1.87 14.22 -14.87
N SER A 228 2.13 14.68 -16.09
CA SER A 228 2.38 16.09 -16.39
C SER A 228 1.25 16.98 -15.86
N TRP A 229 -0.02 16.61 -16.06
CA TRP A 229 -1.20 17.29 -15.49
C TRP A 229 -2.42 16.35 -15.49
N GLY A 230 -3.23 16.34 -14.42
CA GLY A 230 -4.62 15.82 -14.47
C GLY A 230 -4.87 14.38 -14.00
N ASN A 231 -3.86 13.58 -13.64
CA ASN A 231 -4.08 12.24 -13.09
C ASN A 231 -3.74 12.15 -11.59
N THR A 232 -4.32 11.15 -10.92
CA THR A 232 -4.32 10.97 -9.46
C THR A 232 -3.18 10.13 -8.92
N THR A 233 -2.32 9.52 -9.75
CA THR A 233 -1.28 8.57 -9.28
C THR A 233 -0.10 9.22 -8.55
N ALA A 234 -0.05 10.55 -8.48
CA ALA A 234 0.94 11.32 -7.73
C ALA A 234 1.09 10.93 -6.25
N TYR A 235 0.05 10.37 -5.60
CA TYR A 235 0.18 9.86 -4.22
C TYR A 235 1.21 8.73 -4.12
N SER A 236 1.41 7.97 -5.21
CA SER A 236 2.32 6.82 -5.25
C SER A 236 3.76 7.23 -5.00
N CYS A 237 4.14 8.48 -5.31
CA CYS A 237 5.49 8.99 -5.07
C CYS A 237 5.86 8.93 -3.58
N THR A 238 4.98 9.41 -2.70
CA THR A 238 5.22 9.39 -1.23
C THR A 238 5.15 7.96 -0.67
N GLU A 239 4.22 7.15 -1.17
CA GLU A 239 4.03 5.77 -0.72
C GLU A 239 5.21 4.87 -1.11
N MET A 240 5.64 4.93 -2.37
CA MET A 240 6.77 4.15 -2.86
C MET A 240 8.09 4.65 -2.29
N ALA A 241 8.23 5.94 -1.97
CA ALA A 241 9.35 6.45 -1.18
C ALA A 241 9.41 5.81 0.20
N SER A 242 8.27 5.75 0.89
CA SER A 242 8.16 5.07 2.18
C SER A 242 8.54 3.59 2.08
N ALA A 243 8.10 2.89 1.01
CA ALA A 243 8.45 1.51 0.77
C ALA A 243 9.96 1.35 0.49
N ALA A 244 10.53 2.19 -0.36
CA ALA A 244 11.95 2.17 -0.68
C ALA A 244 12.80 2.36 0.58
N HIS A 245 12.51 3.37 1.40
CA HIS A 245 13.26 3.62 2.63
C HIS A 245 13.12 2.46 3.63
N THR A 246 11.90 1.98 3.87
CA THR A 246 11.67 0.97 4.93
C THR A 246 12.14 -0.45 4.55
N TYR A 247 12.23 -0.74 3.25
CA TYR A 247 12.79 -1.99 2.72
C TYR A 247 14.25 -1.87 2.25
N GLY A 248 14.92 -0.73 2.50
CA GLY A 248 16.36 -0.55 2.23
C GLY A 248 16.72 -0.47 0.75
N LYS A 249 15.83 0.08 -0.08
CA LYS A 249 16.03 0.22 -1.53
C LYS A 249 16.65 1.58 -1.84
N GLY A 250 17.86 1.58 -2.37
CA GLY A 250 18.59 2.80 -2.73
C GLY A 250 18.09 3.48 -4.01
N ILE A 251 17.34 2.77 -4.85
CA ILE A 251 16.77 3.29 -6.09
C ILE A 251 15.24 3.26 -5.98
N LEU A 252 14.65 4.43 -6.17
CA LEU A 252 13.21 4.63 -6.32
C LEU A 252 12.95 5.23 -7.70
N GLY A 253 12.31 4.43 -8.55
CA GLY A 253 11.87 4.83 -9.88
C GLY A 253 10.61 5.70 -9.84
N ALA A 254 10.37 6.43 -10.93
CA ALA A 254 9.02 6.83 -11.30
C ALA A 254 8.85 6.75 -12.81
N GLU A 255 7.71 6.22 -13.27
CA GLU A 255 7.16 6.60 -14.56
C GLU A 255 6.87 8.10 -14.54
N ALA A 256 7.61 8.84 -15.37
CA ALA A 256 7.73 10.28 -15.25
C ALA A 256 7.10 11.00 -16.43
N PHE A 257 6.23 11.97 -16.10
CA PHE A 257 5.66 12.97 -17.01
C PHE A 257 4.61 12.44 -18.00
N THR A 258 4.00 11.29 -17.73
CA THR A 258 2.86 10.76 -18.51
C THR A 258 1.83 11.85 -18.75
N ALA A 259 1.35 11.99 -19.97
CA ALA A 259 0.50 13.11 -20.34
C ALA A 259 -0.64 12.65 -21.24
N THR A 260 -1.80 13.29 -21.10
CA THR A 260 -2.95 13.05 -21.97
C THR A 260 -2.75 13.68 -23.35
N ASP A 261 -3.73 13.50 -24.23
CA ASP A 261 -3.83 14.18 -25.53
C ASP A 261 -3.85 15.72 -25.43
N GLY A 262 -3.98 16.28 -24.23
CA GLY A 262 -3.83 17.70 -23.96
C GLY A 262 -2.40 18.22 -24.07
N GLU A 263 -1.40 17.33 -24.00
CA GLU A 263 0.03 17.68 -24.11
C GLU A 263 0.35 18.31 -25.47
N LYS A 264 -0.16 17.72 -26.57
CA LYS A 264 -0.13 18.27 -27.94
C LYS A 264 1.24 18.79 -28.40
N TRP A 265 2.33 18.12 -28.02
CA TRP A 265 3.71 18.53 -28.32
C TRP A 265 4.06 19.93 -27.77
N LEU A 266 3.33 20.40 -26.76
CA LEU A 266 3.54 21.72 -26.15
C LEU A 266 4.52 21.68 -24.98
N GLN A 267 4.78 20.51 -24.39
CA GLN A 267 5.69 20.40 -23.26
C GLN A 267 7.15 20.31 -23.74
N HIS A 268 8.03 20.85 -22.90
CA HIS A 268 9.47 20.88 -23.11
C HIS A 268 10.15 20.88 -21.73
N PRO A 269 11.48 20.65 -21.63
CA PRO A 269 12.16 20.57 -20.34
C PRO A 269 11.86 21.71 -19.35
N ALA A 270 11.72 22.94 -19.84
CA ALA A 270 11.40 24.09 -19.00
C ALA A 270 9.98 24.05 -18.40
N SER A 271 8.99 23.51 -19.12
CA SER A 271 7.61 23.43 -18.62
C SER A 271 7.41 22.31 -17.61
N ILE A 272 8.16 21.20 -17.73
CA ILE A 272 8.05 20.04 -16.83
C ILE A 272 8.99 20.08 -15.63
N LYS A 273 9.97 21.00 -15.61
CA LYS A 273 10.98 21.09 -14.54
C LYS A 273 10.35 21.19 -13.15
N GLY A 274 9.37 22.08 -12.97
CA GLY A 274 8.73 22.30 -11.66
C GLY A 274 8.06 21.04 -11.10
N LEU A 275 7.47 20.22 -11.98
CA LEU A 275 6.86 18.95 -11.61
C LEU A 275 7.92 17.89 -11.28
N GLY A 276 9.00 17.82 -12.07
CA GLY A 276 10.13 16.93 -11.76
C GLY A 276 10.76 17.26 -10.41
N ASP A 277 10.93 18.55 -10.11
CA ASP A 277 11.48 19.00 -8.83
C ASP A 277 10.56 18.64 -7.66
N TRP A 278 9.24 18.71 -7.86
CA TRP A 278 8.28 18.20 -6.88
C TRP A 278 8.44 16.69 -6.66
N ALA A 279 8.56 15.89 -7.72
CA ALA A 279 8.74 14.44 -7.59
C ALA A 279 10.04 14.09 -6.86
N PHE A 280 11.12 14.84 -7.08
CA PHE A 280 12.36 14.72 -6.29
C PHE A 280 12.13 15.02 -4.80
N CYS A 281 11.34 16.04 -4.47
CA CYS A 281 10.97 16.34 -3.08
C CYS A 281 10.10 15.24 -2.43
N GLU A 282 9.32 14.50 -3.23
CA GLU A 282 8.58 13.35 -2.74
C GLU A 282 9.45 12.12 -2.46
N GLY A 283 10.67 12.09 -3.01
CA GLY A 283 11.68 11.06 -2.75
C GLY A 283 12.17 10.33 -3.98
N ILE A 284 11.59 10.60 -5.17
CA ILE A 284 12.00 9.96 -6.41
C ILE A 284 13.48 10.26 -6.67
N ASN A 285 14.24 9.26 -7.09
CA ASN A 285 15.66 9.44 -7.41
C ASN A 285 16.07 8.77 -8.74
N ARG A 286 15.09 8.29 -9.51
CA ARG A 286 15.27 7.83 -10.89
C ARG A 286 14.01 8.06 -11.72
N PHE A 287 14.09 8.93 -12.71
CA PHE A 287 13.04 9.09 -13.72
C PHE A 287 13.18 8.04 -14.81
N VAL A 288 12.06 7.42 -15.14
CA VAL A 288 11.83 6.63 -16.35
C VAL A 288 10.83 7.43 -17.15
N PHE A 289 11.30 8.17 -18.16
CA PHE A 289 10.44 9.03 -18.96
C PHE A 289 9.34 8.20 -19.64
N HIS A 290 8.09 8.58 -19.39
CA HIS A 290 6.96 8.17 -20.21
C HIS A 290 6.73 9.24 -21.28
N ARG A 291 7.11 9.00 -22.53
CA ARG A 291 7.76 7.79 -23.06
C ARG A 291 8.59 8.15 -24.29
N TYR A 292 9.43 7.23 -24.75
CA TYR A 292 10.15 7.37 -26.02
C TYR A 292 9.57 6.43 -27.10
N ALA A 293 8.80 6.95 -28.07
CA ALA A 293 8.43 6.16 -29.26
C ALA A 293 9.66 5.78 -30.06
N LEU A 294 9.68 4.53 -30.53
CA LEU A 294 10.47 4.21 -31.71
C LEU A 294 10.00 5.05 -32.91
N GLN A 295 10.92 5.81 -33.51
CA GLN A 295 10.70 6.60 -34.73
C GLN A 295 11.33 5.87 -35.94
N PRO A 296 10.56 5.01 -36.66
CA PRO A 296 11.11 4.15 -37.70
C PRO A 296 11.53 4.93 -38.96
N TRP A 297 10.92 6.08 -39.21
CA TRP A 297 11.23 6.95 -40.35
C TRP A 297 12.27 8.00 -39.99
N ARG A 298 13.21 8.28 -40.89
CA ARG A 298 14.28 9.27 -40.66
C ARG A 298 13.87 10.68 -41.06
N ASP A 299 12.91 10.79 -41.96
CA ASP A 299 12.47 11.96 -42.70
C ASP A 299 11.04 12.41 -42.35
N TYR A 300 10.48 11.87 -41.24
CA TYR A 300 9.12 12.17 -40.80
C TYR A 300 9.12 12.67 -39.35
N ALA A 301 8.52 13.85 -39.12
CA ALA A 301 8.43 14.51 -37.82
C ALA A 301 7.02 15.13 -37.61
N PRO A 302 6.46 15.15 -36.38
CA PRO A 302 7.05 14.62 -35.14
C PRO A 302 7.02 13.09 -35.07
N GLY A 303 6.37 12.42 -36.02
CA GLY A 303 6.45 10.98 -36.19
C GLY A 303 5.47 10.18 -35.35
N MET A 304 5.88 8.96 -34.96
CA MET A 304 5.04 8.00 -34.25
C MET A 304 4.77 8.43 -32.79
N SER A 305 3.52 8.37 -32.35
CA SER A 305 3.12 8.59 -30.95
C SER A 305 2.69 7.27 -30.26
N MET A 306 2.46 7.26 -28.94
CA MET A 306 1.77 6.15 -28.26
C MET A 306 0.28 6.48 -28.20
N GLY A 307 -0.38 6.45 -29.36
CA GLY A 307 -1.74 6.96 -29.46
C GLY A 307 -1.83 8.40 -28.92
N PRO A 308 -2.74 8.70 -27.99
CA PRO A 308 -2.91 10.05 -27.43
C PRO A 308 -1.87 10.43 -26.36
N TRP A 309 -1.05 9.49 -25.89
CA TRP A 309 -0.28 9.67 -24.66
C TRP A 309 1.08 10.32 -24.92
N GLY A 310 1.37 11.37 -24.15
CA GLY A 310 2.69 11.98 -24.00
C GLY A 310 3.38 11.52 -22.71
N LEU A 311 4.48 12.12 -22.28
CA LEU A 311 5.23 13.18 -22.92
C LEU A 311 5.80 12.72 -24.27
N HIS A 312 5.66 13.55 -25.31
CA HIS A 312 6.32 13.30 -26.58
C HIS A 312 7.82 13.60 -26.43
N TYR A 313 8.59 12.60 -25.97
CA TYR A 313 9.99 12.72 -25.57
C TYR A 313 10.95 12.02 -26.55
N GLU A 314 10.75 12.21 -27.86
CA GLU A 314 11.52 11.53 -28.90
C GLU A 314 12.52 12.44 -29.64
N ARG A 315 13.46 11.83 -30.38
CA ARG A 315 14.45 12.54 -31.22
C ARG A 315 13.87 13.52 -32.26
N THR A 316 12.58 13.41 -32.55
CA THR A 316 11.86 14.24 -33.52
C THR A 316 11.32 15.53 -32.89
N GLN A 317 11.47 15.73 -31.58
CA GLN A 317 11.14 16.99 -30.92
C GLN A 317 12.03 18.13 -31.38
N THR A 318 11.45 19.32 -31.47
CA THR A 318 12.15 20.54 -31.91
C THR A 318 13.33 20.92 -31.01
N TRP A 319 13.29 20.50 -29.74
CA TRP A 319 14.30 20.80 -28.73
C TRP A 319 15.26 19.64 -28.44
N TRP A 320 15.15 18.49 -29.13
CA TRP A 320 15.89 17.27 -28.77
C TRP A 320 17.42 17.45 -28.75
N GLU A 321 17.97 18.11 -29.77
CA GLU A 321 19.41 18.38 -29.88
C GLU A 321 19.94 19.31 -28.76
N PHE A 322 19.05 20.02 -28.07
CA PHE A 322 19.37 20.89 -26.92
C PHE A 322 19.15 20.19 -25.56
N SER A 323 18.65 18.95 -25.56
CA SER A 323 18.27 18.22 -24.33
C SER A 323 19.46 17.84 -23.43
N GLY A 324 20.71 17.98 -23.91
CA GLY A 324 21.91 17.63 -23.15
C GLY A 324 22.00 18.32 -21.79
N ALA A 325 21.66 19.61 -21.70
CA ALA A 325 21.67 20.35 -20.44
C ALA A 325 20.60 19.83 -19.44
N TRP A 326 19.42 19.46 -19.96
CA TRP A 326 18.35 18.89 -19.17
C TRP A 326 18.71 17.50 -18.61
N HIS A 327 19.28 16.63 -19.44
CA HIS A 327 19.74 15.32 -18.97
C HIS A 327 20.88 15.44 -17.95
N GLN A 328 21.80 16.40 -18.11
CA GLN A 328 22.85 16.67 -17.11
C GLN A 328 22.27 17.16 -15.78
N TYR A 329 21.23 18.01 -15.81
CA TYR A 329 20.50 18.44 -14.62
C TYR A 329 19.93 17.23 -13.86
N LEU A 330 19.15 16.39 -14.55
CA LEU A 330 18.54 15.20 -13.95
C LEU A 330 19.59 14.23 -13.42
N ALA A 331 20.66 13.97 -14.16
CA ALA A 331 21.74 13.09 -13.72
C ALA A 331 22.37 13.58 -12.40
N ARG A 332 22.62 14.88 -12.26
CA ARG A 332 23.19 15.47 -11.03
C ARG A 332 22.24 15.38 -9.85
N CYS A 333 20.96 15.73 -10.05
CA CYS A 333 19.95 15.63 -9.00
C CYS A 333 19.78 14.19 -8.51
N GLN A 334 19.57 13.24 -9.43
CA GLN A 334 19.41 11.83 -9.11
C GLN A 334 20.67 11.24 -8.46
N PHE A 335 21.86 11.66 -8.86
CA PHE A 335 23.10 11.25 -8.21
C PHE A 335 23.10 11.68 -6.74
N LEU A 336 22.84 12.97 -6.46
CA LEU A 336 22.82 13.51 -5.09
C LEU A 336 21.72 12.88 -4.24
N LEU A 337 20.52 12.68 -4.78
CA LEU A 337 19.38 12.09 -4.07
C LEU A 337 19.55 10.59 -3.76
N ARG A 338 20.56 9.93 -4.34
CA ARG A 338 20.94 8.54 -3.99
C ARG A 338 22.07 8.49 -2.96
N GLN A 339 22.62 9.61 -2.54
CA GLN A 339 23.71 9.63 -1.56
C GLN A 339 23.16 9.54 -0.14
N GLY A 340 23.75 8.67 0.68
CA GLY A 340 23.38 8.52 2.08
C GLY A 340 21.99 7.92 2.28
N LEU A 341 21.32 8.33 3.36
CA LEU A 341 20.00 7.86 3.74
C LEU A 341 19.05 9.05 3.88
N PHE A 342 17.78 8.82 3.57
CA PHE A 342 16.72 9.78 3.85
C PHE A 342 16.59 10.02 5.36
N VAL A 343 16.25 11.25 5.74
CA VAL A 343 16.07 11.65 7.13
C VAL A 343 14.59 11.96 7.36
N ALA A 344 13.97 11.14 8.20
CA ALA A 344 12.61 11.29 8.69
C ALA A 344 12.55 11.00 10.19
N ASP A 345 11.76 11.78 10.92
CA ASP A 345 11.61 11.62 12.36
C ASP A 345 10.40 10.75 12.72
N ILE A 346 9.44 10.64 11.79
CA ILE A 346 8.15 10.02 12.03
C ILE A 346 7.98 8.82 11.11
N CYS A 347 7.59 7.69 11.68
CA CYS A 347 7.20 6.50 10.92
C CYS A 347 5.73 6.21 11.19
N PHE A 348 4.88 6.29 10.16
CA PHE A 348 3.46 5.95 10.27
C PHE A 348 3.27 4.46 9.99
N LEU A 349 2.68 3.74 10.92
CA LEU A 349 2.27 2.35 10.71
C LEU A 349 0.92 2.34 9.96
N GLN A 350 0.86 1.61 8.85
CA GLN A 350 -0.41 1.33 8.20
C GLN A 350 -1.22 0.25 8.96
N PRO A 351 -2.56 0.28 8.87
CA PRO A 351 -3.40 -0.77 9.46
C PRO A 351 -3.17 -2.15 8.82
N GLU A 352 -3.30 -3.22 9.61
CA GLU A 352 -3.29 -4.59 9.10
C GLU A 352 -4.52 -4.91 8.23
N GLY A 353 -4.37 -5.87 7.34
CA GLY A 353 -5.39 -6.36 6.41
C GLY A 353 -5.03 -6.07 4.96
N ALA A 354 -5.91 -6.48 4.05
CA ALA A 354 -5.77 -6.23 2.62
C ALA A 354 -7.15 -5.97 1.97
N PRO A 355 -7.19 -5.27 0.83
CA PRO A 355 -6.09 -4.52 0.21
C PRO A 355 -5.71 -3.26 1.02
N ARG A 356 -4.47 -2.80 0.90
CA ARG A 356 -3.94 -1.61 1.60
C ARG A 356 -3.13 -0.73 0.67
N ARG A 357 -3.54 0.54 0.67
CA ARG A 357 -2.77 1.69 0.22
C ARG A 357 -2.39 2.50 1.46
N PHE A 358 -1.15 2.96 1.52
CA PHE A 358 -0.72 3.87 2.56
C PHE A 358 -1.31 5.26 2.34
N SER A 359 -1.93 5.80 3.40
CA SER A 359 -2.43 7.17 3.43
C SER A 359 -2.02 7.80 4.76
N PRO A 360 -1.04 8.74 4.77
CA PRO A 360 -0.62 9.37 6.01
C PRO A 360 -1.77 10.21 6.54
N THR A 361 -2.28 9.83 7.72
CA THR A 361 -3.37 10.55 8.40
C THR A 361 -2.82 11.08 9.72
N LEU A 362 -2.69 12.40 9.84
CA LEU A 362 -2.32 13.02 11.12
C LEU A 362 -3.36 12.71 12.20
N PRO A 363 -2.95 12.54 13.48
CA PRO A 363 -3.84 12.20 14.58
C PRO A 363 -5.09 13.09 14.74
N ASP A 364 -5.03 14.37 14.36
CA ASP A 364 -6.10 15.37 14.51
C ASP A 364 -6.89 15.68 13.21
N ARG A 365 -6.66 14.94 12.11
CA ARG A 365 -7.25 15.23 10.79
C ARG A 365 -7.83 13.97 10.12
N LEU A 366 -8.81 14.17 9.23
CA LEU A 366 -9.30 13.14 8.32
C LEU A 366 -8.68 13.28 6.93
N GLY A 367 -8.32 12.14 6.32
CA GLY A 367 -7.83 12.06 4.95
C GLY A 367 -6.30 12.09 4.84
N ASN A 368 -5.80 11.98 3.61
CA ASN A 368 -4.38 12.12 3.32
C ASN A 368 -3.94 13.54 3.72
N THR A 369 -3.05 13.64 4.71
CA THR A 369 -2.44 14.89 5.13
C THR A 369 -1.00 14.92 4.63
N PRO A 370 -0.77 15.23 3.34
CA PRO A 370 0.58 15.28 2.78
C PRO A 370 1.37 16.50 3.28
N GLU A 371 0.76 17.38 4.08
CA GLU A 371 1.49 18.45 4.73
C GLU A 371 2.58 17.86 5.62
N ARG A 372 3.84 18.22 5.32
CA ARG A 372 5.03 17.90 6.11
C ARG A 372 5.34 19.09 7.03
N PRO A 373 4.64 19.30 8.17
CA PRO A 373 4.95 20.42 9.05
C PRO A 373 6.28 20.15 9.77
N ARG A 374 7.38 20.63 9.17
CA ARG A 374 8.75 20.68 9.72
C ARG A 374 9.50 19.35 9.84
N HIS A 375 8.81 18.23 9.92
CA HIS A 375 9.41 16.89 9.96
C HIS A 375 9.01 16.08 8.73
N ASN A 376 9.98 15.34 8.20
CA ASN A 376 9.71 14.30 7.21
C ASN A 376 9.18 13.03 7.90
N PHE A 377 8.51 12.22 7.11
CA PHE A 377 7.97 10.94 7.54
C PHE A 377 8.15 9.88 6.47
N ASP A 378 8.07 8.62 6.90
CA ASP A 378 7.78 7.47 6.04
C ASP A 378 6.53 6.75 6.57
N GLY A 379 5.81 6.07 5.70
CA GLY A 379 4.94 4.95 6.06
C GLY A 379 5.74 3.66 6.28
N CYS A 380 5.20 2.71 7.06
CA CYS A 380 5.71 1.35 7.15
C CYS A 380 4.58 0.33 7.26
N THR A 381 4.89 -0.88 6.83
CA THR A 381 3.96 -2.01 6.85
C THR A 381 4.01 -2.74 8.20
N PRO A 382 2.96 -3.48 8.59
CA PRO A 382 3.03 -4.42 9.71
C PRO A 382 4.22 -5.37 9.60
N GLU A 383 4.55 -5.84 8.39
CA GLU A 383 5.70 -6.71 8.14
C GLU A 383 7.02 -6.05 8.55
N VAL A 384 7.23 -4.76 8.22
CA VAL A 384 8.42 -4.02 8.62
C VAL A 384 8.56 -3.97 10.14
N VAL A 385 7.47 -3.68 10.87
CA VAL A 385 7.47 -3.66 12.34
C VAL A 385 7.77 -5.04 12.91
N LEU A 386 7.14 -6.08 12.37
CA LEU A 386 7.28 -7.47 12.79
C LEU A 386 8.69 -8.02 12.57
N THR A 387 9.31 -7.72 11.43
CA THR A 387 10.49 -8.47 10.96
C THR A 387 11.78 -7.65 10.91
N ARG A 388 11.71 -6.32 10.80
CA ARG A 388 12.87 -5.46 10.50
C ARG A 388 13.17 -4.44 11.59
N MET A 389 12.14 -3.85 12.18
CA MET A 389 12.27 -2.73 13.11
C MET A 389 12.84 -3.16 14.47
N LYS A 390 13.81 -2.40 14.99
CA LYS A 390 14.42 -2.56 16.32
C LYS A 390 14.53 -1.21 17.02
N VAL A 391 14.93 -1.20 18.30
CA VAL A 391 15.23 0.03 19.04
C VAL A 391 16.72 0.13 19.33
N LYS A 392 17.29 1.29 19.08
CA LYS A 392 18.66 1.66 19.45
C LYS A 392 18.65 3.12 19.91
N ASP A 393 19.21 3.39 21.10
CA ASP A 393 19.34 4.73 21.66
C ASP A 393 18.02 5.53 21.66
N GLY A 394 16.91 4.86 22.04
CA GLY A 394 15.56 5.46 22.09
C GLY A 394 14.89 5.65 20.71
N ARG A 395 15.57 5.33 19.61
CA ARG A 395 15.06 5.46 18.25
C ARG A 395 14.69 4.12 17.63
N LEU A 396 13.71 4.13 16.75
CA LEU A 396 13.33 2.99 15.93
C LEU A 396 14.29 2.92 14.74
N VAL A 397 14.99 1.80 14.56
CA VAL A 397 15.99 1.61 13.52
C VAL A 397 15.65 0.41 12.63
N LEU A 398 15.98 0.55 11.35
CA LEU A 398 15.92 -0.54 10.37
C LEU A 398 17.35 -1.04 10.06
N PRO A 399 17.51 -2.28 9.56
CA PRO A 399 18.82 -2.87 9.33
C PRO A 399 19.69 -2.06 8.36
N ASP A 400 19.07 -1.33 7.44
CA ASP A 400 19.75 -0.52 6.42
C ASP A 400 20.07 0.91 6.87
N GLY A 401 19.81 1.23 8.16
CA GLY A 401 20.26 2.47 8.80
C GLY A 401 19.20 3.57 8.95
N MET A 402 18.02 3.42 8.34
CA MET A 402 16.90 4.33 8.59
C MET A 402 16.58 4.40 10.09
N SER A 403 16.25 5.60 10.58
CA SER A 403 16.07 5.84 12.01
C SER A 403 15.01 6.89 12.32
N TYR A 404 13.98 6.51 13.09
CA TYR A 404 12.82 7.33 13.42
C TYR A 404 12.73 7.60 14.92
N ALA A 405 12.28 8.79 15.30
CA ALA A 405 12.04 9.17 16.69
C ALA A 405 10.67 8.69 17.20
N LEU A 406 9.69 8.55 16.30
CA LEU A 406 8.30 8.31 16.64
C LEU A 406 7.66 7.27 15.71
N LEU A 407 7.00 6.25 16.30
CA LEU A 407 6.05 5.41 15.57
C LEU A 407 4.63 5.93 15.80
N VAL A 408 3.91 6.25 14.74
CA VAL A 408 2.51 6.65 14.80
C VAL A 408 1.63 5.47 14.41
N LEU A 409 0.77 5.03 15.32
CA LEU A 409 -0.17 3.93 15.07
C LEU A 409 -1.37 4.43 14.26
N PRO A 410 -1.96 3.55 13.44
CA PRO A 410 -3.19 3.88 12.74
C PRO A 410 -4.35 4.06 13.73
N GLN A 411 -5.28 4.95 13.42
CA GLN A 411 -6.48 5.17 14.22
C GLN A 411 -7.57 4.14 13.92
N VAL A 412 -7.32 2.88 14.29
CA VAL A 412 -8.24 1.75 14.10
C VAL A 412 -8.45 1.00 15.41
N ASP A 413 -9.62 0.36 15.57
CA ASP A 413 -9.97 -0.37 16.79
C ASP A 413 -9.36 -1.77 16.87
N THR A 414 -8.74 -2.25 15.77
CA THR A 414 -8.30 -3.65 15.65
C THR A 414 -6.81 -3.77 15.35
N MET A 415 -6.16 -4.75 15.97
CA MET A 415 -4.77 -5.14 15.70
C MET A 415 -4.58 -6.61 16.09
N THR A 416 -3.80 -7.38 15.34
CA THR A 416 -3.49 -8.76 15.70
C THR A 416 -2.61 -8.82 16.96
N PRO A 417 -2.71 -9.91 17.75
CA PRO A 417 -1.83 -10.09 18.92
C PRO A 417 -0.35 -10.05 18.55
N ALA A 418 0.02 -10.58 17.38
CA ALA A 418 1.41 -10.61 16.92
C ALA A 418 1.99 -9.20 16.74
N LEU A 419 1.29 -8.32 16.04
CA LEU A 419 1.73 -6.94 15.82
C LEU A 419 1.76 -6.15 17.13
N LEU A 420 0.72 -6.28 17.96
CA LEU A 420 0.66 -5.56 19.23
C LEU A 420 1.74 -6.00 20.22
N ARG A 421 2.05 -7.31 20.27
CA ARG A 421 3.16 -7.84 21.07
C ARG A 421 4.48 -7.25 20.60
N ARG A 422 4.70 -7.17 19.28
CA ARG A 422 5.90 -6.56 18.72
C ARG A 422 6.02 -5.07 19.08
N ILE A 423 4.94 -4.30 18.97
CA ILE A 423 4.92 -2.91 19.40
C ILE A 423 5.23 -2.81 20.90
N SER A 424 4.66 -3.69 21.73
CA SER A 424 4.96 -3.76 23.16
C SER A 424 6.45 -3.95 23.43
N GLU A 425 7.11 -4.83 22.68
CA GLU A 425 8.56 -5.06 22.78
C GLU A 425 9.37 -3.83 22.39
N LEU A 426 8.99 -3.14 21.31
CA LEU A 426 9.65 -1.92 20.86
C LEU A 426 9.52 -0.80 21.90
N VAL A 427 8.32 -0.56 22.44
CA VAL A 427 8.10 0.43 23.51
C VAL A 427 8.95 0.06 24.74
N ARG A 428 8.91 -1.21 25.18
CA ARG A 428 9.70 -1.66 26.32
C ARG A 428 11.21 -1.44 26.11
N ALA A 429 11.69 -1.56 24.88
CA ALA A 429 13.09 -1.35 24.51
C ALA A 429 13.50 0.13 24.41
N GLY A 430 12.55 1.08 24.38
CA GLY A 430 12.83 2.51 24.35
C GLY A 430 12.07 3.32 23.30
N ALA A 431 11.20 2.71 22.50
CA ALA A 431 10.47 3.45 21.47
C ALA A 431 9.44 4.42 22.06
N THR A 432 9.25 5.57 21.40
CA THR A 432 8.08 6.43 21.58
C THR A 432 7.03 6.06 20.54
N VAL A 433 5.82 5.78 21.00
CA VAL A 433 4.66 5.43 20.15
C VAL A 433 3.52 6.42 20.39
N LEU A 434 2.89 6.90 19.32
CA LEU A 434 1.72 7.78 19.36
C LEU A 434 0.53 7.08 18.71
N GLY A 435 -0.58 6.92 19.41
CA GLY A 435 -1.81 6.41 18.81
C GLY A 435 -2.69 5.60 19.78
N PRO A 436 -3.90 5.25 19.34
CA PRO A 436 -4.91 4.62 20.17
C PRO A 436 -4.57 3.16 20.52
N PRO A 437 -5.06 2.66 21.67
CA PRO A 437 -5.04 1.23 21.96
C PRO A 437 -6.06 0.49 21.06
N PRO A 438 -5.67 -0.65 20.44
CA PRO A 438 -6.64 -1.56 19.82
C PRO A 438 -7.41 -2.33 20.89
N SER A 439 -8.61 -2.81 20.54
CA SER A 439 -9.50 -3.53 21.45
C SER A 439 -9.73 -5.01 21.06
N LYS A 440 -9.54 -5.37 19.79
CA LYS A 440 -9.75 -6.74 19.27
C LYS A 440 -8.79 -7.08 18.12
N SER A 441 -8.70 -8.37 17.79
CA SER A 441 -8.07 -8.82 16.56
C SER A 441 -9.03 -8.66 15.36
N PRO A 442 -8.56 -8.34 14.14
CA PRO A 442 -9.40 -8.42 12.95
C PRO A 442 -9.50 -9.84 12.37
N SER A 443 -8.64 -10.76 12.81
CA SER A 443 -8.55 -12.15 12.33
C SER A 443 -9.48 -13.09 13.11
N LEU A 444 -9.88 -14.19 12.47
CA LEU A 444 -10.57 -15.32 13.11
C LEU A 444 -9.59 -16.33 13.72
N ALA A 445 -8.31 -16.25 13.36
CA ALA A 445 -7.26 -17.09 13.92
C ALA A 445 -7.25 -16.96 15.46
N ASP A 446 -7.32 -18.11 16.13
CA ASP A 446 -7.35 -18.26 17.61
C ASP A 446 -8.49 -17.48 18.31
N TYR A 447 -9.58 -17.16 17.60
CA TYR A 447 -10.75 -16.55 18.20
C TYR A 447 -11.45 -17.53 19.17
N PRO A 448 -11.88 -17.10 20.39
CA PRO A 448 -11.86 -15.73 20.93
C PRO A 448 -10.62 -15.35 21.76
N HIS A 449 -9.66 -16.26 21.94
CA HIS A 449 -8.47 -16.00 22.78
C HIS A 449 -7.61 -14.84 22.25
N CYS A 450 -7.55 -14.66 20.93
CA CYS A 450 -6.83 -13.55 20.31
C CYS A 450 -7.34 -12.17 20.80
N ASP A 451 -8.63 -12.00 21.04
CA ASP A 451 -9.19 -10.74 21.57
C ASP A 451 -8.81 -10.53 23.04
N VAL A 452 -8.78 -11.60 23.83
CA VAL A 452 -8.35 -11.57 25.23
C VAL A 452 -6.88 -11.12 25.29
N GLU A 453 -6.01 -11.65 24.45
CA GLU A 453 -4.61 -11.26 24.41
C GLU A 453 -4.44 -9.79 23.99
N VAL A 454 -5.15 -9.34 22.94
CA VAL A 454 -5.11 -7.94 22.49
C VAL A 454 -5.49 -7.01 23.63
N ARG A 455 -6.60 -7.29 24.32
CA ARG A 455 -7.06 -6.47 25.44
C ARG A 455 -6.02 -6.42 26.56
N GLN A 456 -5.46 -7.56 26.96
CA GLN A 456 -4.44 -7.61 28.01
C GLN A 456 -3.16 -6.85 27.63
N LEU A 457 -2.70 -6.96 26.37
CA LEU A 457 -1.55 -6.20 25.88
C LEU A 457 -1.83 -4.70 25.88
N ALA A 458 -3.02 -4.30 25.43
CA ALA A 458 -3.43 -2.90 25.39
C ALA A 458 -3.57 -2.31 26.80
N GLU A 459 -4.14 -3.07 27.76
CA GLU A 459 -4.18 -2.71 29.20
C GLU A 459 -2.78 -2.48 29.76
N ARG A 460 -1.83 -3.36 29.43
CA ARG A 460 -0.43 -3.22 29.88
C ARG A 460 0.25 -1.98 29.30
N LEU A 461 -0.03 -1.62 28.04
CA LEU A 461 0.62 -0.52 27.33
C LEU A 461 0.00 0.85 27.61
N TRP A 462 -1.32 0.98 27.52
CA TRP A 462 -2.03 2.26 27.71
C TRP A 462 -2.69 2.43 29.07
N GLY A 463 -2.87 1.34 29.84
CA GLY A 463 -3.59 1.36 31.11
C GLY A 463 -5.08 1.09 30.92
N PRO A 464 -5.80 0.66 31.98
CA PRO A 464 -7.20 0.27 31.90
C PRO A 464 -8.11 1.43 31.48
N GLU A 465 -7.86 2.63 32.00
CA GLU A 465 -8.68 3.82 31.75
C GLU A 465 -8.74 4.23 30.26
N ALA A 466 -7.72 3.88 29.48
CA ALA A 466 -7.62 4.27 28.07
C ALA A 466 -8.48 3.40 27.14
N LEU A 467 -8.92 2.21 27.59
CA LEU A 467 -9.60 1.20 26.75
C LEU A 467 -11.11 1.37 26.69
N ASP A 468 -11.70 1.99 27.70
CA ASP A 468 -13.16 2.23 27.73
C ASP A 468 -13.56 3.46 26.92
N ARG A 469 -12.60 4.10 26.24
CA ARG A 469 -12.79 5.32 25.45
C ARG A 469 -12.74 4.99 23.95
N PRO A 470 -13.66 5.53 23.13
CA PRO A 470 -13.66 5.27 21.69
C PRO A 470 -12.40 5.84 21.03
N VAL A 471 -11.92 5.17 19.97
CA VAL A 471 -10.75 5.61 19.19
C VAL A 471 -11.01 6.95 18.48
N GLN A 472 -12.25 7.21 18.08
CA GLN A 472 -12.69 8.47 17.47
C GLN A 472 -13.82 9.12 18.29
N ALA A 473 -13.86 10.45 18.38
CA ALA A 473 -15.03 11.14 18.94
C ALA A 473 -16.21 11.12 17.96
N LYS A 474 -17.43 11.01 18.50
CA LYS A 474 -18.65 11.22 17.71
C LYS A 474 -18.69 12.64 17.16
N VAL A 475 -18.91 12.79 15.86
CA VAL A 475 -19.17 14.10 15.23
C VAL A 475 -20.65 14.42 15.42
N GLU A 476 -20.98 15.26 16.39
CA GLU A 476 -22.31 15.87 16.52
C GLU A 476 -22.17 17.39 16.28
N GLY A 477 -22.73 17.88 15.17
CA GLY A 477 -22.80 19.31 14.83
C GLY A 477 -21.88 19.77 13.68
N ALA A 478 -22.30 20.83 12.97
CA ALA A 478 -21.52 21.49 11.93
C ALA A 478 -20.20 22.05 12.51
N PRO A 479 -19.09 22.11 11.73
CA PRO A 479 -17.80 22.58 12.21
C PRO A 479 -17.83 24.10 12.42
N GLY A 480 -18.30 24.54 13.58
CA GLY A 480 -18.17 25.91 14.05
C GLY A 480 -16.96 26.02 14.97
N ASP A 481 -15.98 26.85 14.58
CA ASP A 481 -14.88 27.39 15.39
C ASP A 481 -14.50 26.56 16.63
N ALA A 482 -13.92 25.38 16.42
CA ALA A 482 -13.24 24.69 17.51
C ALA A 482 -12.02 25.52 17.91
N ALA A 483 -12.12 26.19 19.06
CA ALA A 483 -11.05 27.00 19.63
C ALA A 483 -9.74 26.18 19.70
N GLN A 484 -8.68 26.71 19.09
CA GLN A 484 -7.34 26.12 19.19
C GLN A 484 -6.94 25.98 20.66
N PRO A 485 -6.47 24.82 21.12
CA PRO A 485 -6.02 24.66 22.50
C PRO A 485 -4.87 25.63 22.79
N LYS A 486 -5.04 26.46 23.82
CA LYS A 486 -4.03 27.35 24.37
C LYS A 486 -2.95 26.53 25.08
N SER A 487 -1.69 26.90 24.84
CA SER A 487 -0.43 26.40 25.44
C SER A 487 -0.10 24.91 25.27
N ALA A 488 1.04 24.65 24.63
CA ALA A 488 1.68 23.33 24.54
C ALA A 488 2.33 22.97 25.88
N GLU A 489 1.57 22.38 26.79
CA GLU A 489 2.16 21.53 27.82
C GLU A 489 2.76 20.28 27.16
N PRO A 490 3.93 19.79 27.61
CA PRO A 490 4.48 18.52 27.12
C PRO A 490 3.45 17.42 27.37
N PHE A 491 3.24 16.52 26.41
CA PHE A 491 2.42 15.33 26.63
C PHE A 491 3.31 14.25 27.28
N PRO A 492 3.22 14.01 28.60
CA PRO A 492 4.19 13.14 29.28
C PRO A 492 4.14 11.68 28.81
N GLY A 493 3.08 11.27 28.09
CA GLY A 493 2.87 9.88 27.69
C GLY A 493 2.75 8.95 28.91
N ARG A 494 2.39 7.69 28.67
CA ARG A 494 2.47 6.64 29.68
C ARG A 494 3.79 5.89 29.49
N PRO A 495 4.72 5.89 30.47
CA PRO A 495 5.95 5.13 30.36
C PRO A 495 5.65 3.62 30.38
N TYR A 496 6.39 2.87 29.58
CA TYR A 496 6.36 1.40 29.59
C TYR A 496 7.74 0.84 29.21
N GLY A 497 8.39 0.18 30.17
CA GLY A 497 9.81 -0.17 30.05
C GLY A 497 10.67 1.09 29.91
N LYS A 498 11.52 1.14 28.88
CA LYS A 498 12.38 2.30 28.58
C LYS A 498 11.73 3.35 27.67
N GLY A 499 10.56 3.06 27.12
CA GLY A 499 9.85 3.93 26.18
C GLY A 499 8.54 4.43 26.74
N ARG A 500 7.69 4.95 25.85
CA ARG A 500 6.38 5.51 26.23
C ARG A 500 5.35 5.39 25.11
N VAL A 501 4.08 5.32 25.49
CA VAL A 501 2.94 5.48 24.58
C VAL A 501 2.25 6.82 24.83
N ILE A 502 1.79 7.50 23.79
CA ILE A 502 1.12 8.79 23.87
C ILE A 502 -0.27 8.63 23.25
N TRP A 503 -1.32 8.85 24.04
CA TRP A 503 -2.70 8.93 23.57
C TRP A 503 -3.57 9.68 24.59
N THR A 504 -3.87 10.95 24.31
CA THR A 504 -4.59 11.87 25.20
C THR A 504 -5.85 12.41 24.53
N ASP A 505 -6.75 13.02 25.29
CA ASP A 505 -8.02 13.56 24.79
C ASP A 505 -7.85 14.65 23.72
N SER A 506 -6.71 15.34 23.69
CA SER A 506 -6.37 16.29 22.63
C SER A 506 -6.24 15.67 21.23
N PHE A 507 -5.96 14.37 21.16
CA PHE A 507 -5.92 13.63 19.89
C PHE A 507 -7.28 13.02 19.52
N ARG A 508 -8.31 13.25 20.33
CA ARG A 508 -9.66 12.71 20.15
C ARG A 508 -10.69 13.74 19.69
N SER A 509 -10.29 14.98 19.41
CA SER A 509 -11.19 16.07 19.01
C SER A 509 -11.87 15.79 17.64
N PRO A 510 -13.08 16.35 17.39
CA PRO A 510 -13.78 16.16 16.12
C PRO A 510 -12.88 16.60 14.96
N GLN A 511 -12.69 15.66 14.05
CA GLN A 511 -11.68 15.73 13.00
C GLN A 511 -12.04 16.82 11.98
N LEU A 512 -11.11 17.74 11.72
CA LEU A 512 -11.24 18.67 10.59
C LEU A 512 -11.06 17.86 9.30
N ARG A 513 -12.04 17.93 8.37
CA ARG A 513 -11.84 17.41 7.00
C ARG A 513 -10.70 18.19 6.36
N ALA A 514 -9.66 17.52 5.89
CA ALA A 514 -8.73 18.13 4.97
C ALA A 514 -9.52 18.49 3.69
N GLU A 515 -9.82 19.77 3.49
CA GLU A 515 -10.54 20.22 2.30
C GLU A 515 -9.83 19.71 1.04
N GLU A 516 -10.61 19.08 0.13
CA GLU A 516 -10.24 18.54 -1.19
C GLU A 516 -9.75 19.63 -2.17
N GLN A 517 -8.81 20.47 -1.77
CA GLN A 517 -8.23 21.48 -2.65
C GLN A 517 -6.77 21.17 -2.90
N SER A 518 -6.47 20.85 -4.17
CA SER A 518 -5.14 20.63 -4.73
C SER A 518 -4.08 21.51 -4.04
N PRO A 519 -3.09 20.92 -3.34
CA PRO A 519 -2.00 21.66 -2.70
C PRO A 519 -1.27 22.60 -3.67
N LEU A 520 -1.21 22.25 -4.96
CA LEU A 520 -0.64 23.07 -6.04
C LEU A 520 -1.36 24.42 -6.22
N ARG A 521 -2.67 24.52 -5.96
CA ARG A 521 -3.43 25.78 -6.08
C ARG A 521 -3.19 26.74 -4.90
N ARG A 522 -2.73 26.22 -3.75
CA ARG A 522 -2.37 27.01 -2.56
C ARG A 522 -0.85 27.18 -2.39
N ALA A 523 -0.05 26.47 -3.17
CA ALA A 523 1.40 26.68 -3.22
C ALA A 523 1.67 28.12 -3.64
N GLN A 524 2.12 28.95 -2.69
CA GLN A 524 2.71 30.25 -3.00
C GLN A 524 4.12 30.00 -3.50
N TRP A 525 4.25 29.87 -4.82
CA TRP A 525 5.53 29.74 -5.48
C TRP A 525 6.35 30.99 -5.19
N ILE A 526 7.56 30.81 -4.65
CA ILE A 526 8.55 31.87 -4.44
C ILE A 526 9.09 32.47 -5.76
N TRP A 527 8.68 31.93 -6.90
CA TRP A 527 9.00 32.44 -8.23
C TRP A 527 7.72 33.02 -8.85
N HIS A 528 7.54 34.33 -8.73
CA HIS A 528 6.63 35.04 -9.64
C HIS A 528 7.25 35.08 -11.05
N ARG A 529 6.42 35.24 -12.10
CA ARG A 529 6.90 35.54 -13.47
C ARG A 529 7.94 36.65 -13.37
N GLU A 530 9.20 36.33 -13.64
CA GLU A 530 10.33 37.21 -13.34
C GLU A 530 10.23 38.50 -14.17
N GLY A 531 9.74 39.55 -13.51
CA GLY A 531 10.12 40.92 -13.79
C GLY A 531 11.44 41.23 -13.11
N ASN A 532 12.29 41.96 -13.83
CA ASN A 532 13.59 42.54 -13.45
C ASN A 532 14.24 42.06 -12.12
N PRO A 533 15.27 41.21 -12.17
CA PRO A 533 15.96 40.66 -10.99
C PRO A 533 16.71 41.70 -10.12
N ALA A 534 16.75 42.98 -10.51
CA ALA A 534 17.36 44.05 -9.72
C ALA A 534 16.51 44.57 -8.54
N ILE A 535 15.26 44.10 -8.38
CA ILE A 535 14.30 44.63 -7.37
C ILE A 535 13.80 43.54 -6.39
N ALA A 536 14.44 42.35 -6.37
CA ALA A 536 14.05 41.30 -5.43
C ALA A 536 14.31 41.71 -3.97
N ALA A 537 13.37 41.39 -3.07
CA ALA A 537 13.53 41.61 -1.64
C ALA A 537 14.77 40.85 -1.11
N PRO A 538 15.52 41.41 -0.15
CA PRO A 538 16.72 40.77 0.37
C PRO A 538 16.39 39.42 1.04
N VAL A 539 17.25 38.43 0.78
CA VAL A 539 17.14 37.07 1.35
C VAL A 539 17.13 37.16 2.88
N GLY A 540 16.04 36.70 3.48
CA GLY A 540 15.86 36.66 4.93
C GLY A 540 14.94 35.53 5.36
N LYS A 541 15.22 34.94 6.53
CA LYS A 541 14.39 33.86 7.10
C LYS A 541 13.10 34.45 7.67
N ARG A 542 11.94 33.89 7.31
CA ARG A 542 10.65 34.13 7.99
C ARG A 542 10.09 32.81 8.49
N PHE A 543 9.59 32.80 9.73
CA PHE A 543 9.05 31.61 10.39
C PHE A 543 7.62 31.86 10.87
N PHE A 544 6.74 30.87 10.69
CA PHE A 544 5.46 30.76 11.40
C PHE A 544 5.47 29.48 12.25
N ARG A 545 5.05 29.59 13.52
CA ARG A 545 5.33 28.61 14.59
C ARG A 545 4.07 27.96 15.16
N ARG A 546 4.11 26.63 15.33
CA ARG A 546 3.38 25.85 16.35
C ARG A 546 4.37 24.82 16.88
N LEU A 547 4.56 24.77 18.21
CA LEU A 547 5.59 23.99 18.90
C LEU A 547 4.96 22.71 19.48
N LEU A 548 5.60 21.56 19.25
CA LEU A 548 5.38 20.32 19.99
C LEU A 548 6.74 19.95 20.57
N VAL A 549 6.85 19.92 21.91
CA VAL A 549 8.09 19.56 22.61
C VAL A 549 7.92 18.12 23.08
N LEU A 550 8.79 17.22 22.59
CA LEU A 550 8.95 15.88 23.15
C LEU A 550 10.16 15.94 24.08
N GLU A 551 10.01 15.53 25.35
CA GLU A 551 11.16 15.44 26.26
C GLU A 551 12.11 14.31 25.82
N PRO A 552 13.44 14.47 26.05
CA PRO A 552 14.48 13.49 25.73
C PRO A 552 14.22 12.08 26.25
#